data_AF-A0A4U5PV18-F1
#
_entry.id   AF-A0A4U5PV18-F1
#
_cell.length_a   1.000
_cell.length_b   1.000
_cell.length_c   1.000
_cell.angle_alpha   90.00
_cell.angle_beta   90.00
_cell.angle_gamma   90.00
#
_symmetry.space_group_name_H-M   'P 1'
#
loop_
_entity.id
_entity.type
_entity.pdbx_description
1 polymer ?
#
loop_
_entity_poly.entity_id
_entity_poly.type
_entity_poly.pdbx_seq_one_letter_code
_entity_poly.pdbx_strand_id
1 'polypeptide(L)'
;MSVRNLVYITSLQISWIPNVRELPDGLLQNHTLLEDLRIFYLQNLQSLSNKVLDNLSALKSLSIQWCDELESLPEEGLRNLTSLEVLHIADCGRLNSLPMNGLCGLSSLRRFLIQGCNQFASLTEGVRHLTALEYLGLYRCPELNSLPDSIQHLTSLLSLVIYDCPNLEKRYEKERGKDWPKIAHIPDIEIN
;
A
#
# COMPACT_ATOMS: atom_id res chain seq x y z
N MET A 1 22.61 6.29 19.28
CA MET A 1 23.40 5.62 18.22
C MET A 1 22.66 5.84 16.91
N SER A 2 23.33 6.34 15.87
CA SER A 2 22.66 6.67 14.60
C SER A 2 22.36 5.40 13.81
N VAL A 3 21.13 5.25 13.31
CA VAL A 3 20.73 4.13 12.45
C VAL A 3 21.60 4.03 11.19
N ARG A 4 22.15 5.15 10.70
CA ARG A 4 22.98 5.22 9.48
C ARG A 4 24.23 4.33 9.48
N ASN A 5 24.65 3.82 10.63
CA ASN A 5 25.84 2.97 10.78
C ASN A 5 25.51 1.46 10.77
N LEU A 6 24.22 1.09 10.73
CA LEU A 6 23.74 -0.29 10.81
C LEU A 6 23.52 -0.88 9.41
N VAL A 7 24.57 -0.94 8.59
CA VAL A 7 24.48 -1.27 7.15
C VAL A 7 24.07 -2.71 6.82
N TYR A 8 24.06 -3.60 7.82
CA TYR A 8 23.69 -5.02 7.64
C TYR A 8 22.27 -5.35 8.13
N ILE A 9 21.48 -4.35 8.50
CA ILE A 9 20.10 -4.61 8.95
C ILE A 9 19.23 -4.97 7.76
N THR A 10 18.44 -6.02 7.94
CA THR A 10 17.44 -6.48 6.97
C THR A 10 16.02 -6.10 7.40
N SER A 11 15.81 -5.70 8.66
CA SER A 11 14.54 -5.19 9.15
C SER A 11 14.76 -3.91 9.96
N LEU A 12 13.91 -2.91 9.73
CA LEU A 12 13.95 -1.62 10.41
C LEU A 12 12.53 -1.18 10.76
N GLN A 13 12.36 -0.76 12.01
CA GLN A 13 11.14 -0.11 12.47
C GLN A 13 11.40 1.37 12.78
N ILE A 14 10.58 2.25 12.22
CA ILE A 14 10.53 3.69 12.50
C ILE A 14 9.22 3.94 13.25
N SER A 15 9.31 4.35 14.51
CA SER A 15 8.10 4.61 15.30
C SER A 15 8.32 5.64 16.38
N TRP A 16 7.22 6.29 16.81
CA TRP A 16 7.20 7.20 17.95
C TRP A 16 8.16 8.41 17.82
N ILE A 17 8.35 8.93 16.60
CA ILE A 17 9.12 10.15 16.41
C ILE A 17 8.18 11.35 16.58
N PRO A 18 8.32 12.16 17.64
CA PRO A 18 7.40 13.25 17.91
C PRO A 18 7.58 14.37 16.86
N ASN A 19 6.46 14.96 16.42
CA ASN A 19 6.42 16.12 15.52
C ASN A 19 7.11 15.94 14.16
N VAL A 20 7.43 14.71 13.73
CA VAL A 20 7.89 14.45 12.37
C VAL A 20 6.73 14.62 11.41
N ARG A 21 6.86 15.58 10.49
CA ARG A 21 5.92 15.82 9.39
C ARG A 21 6.30 15.12 8.10
N GLU A 22 7.60 14.92 7.91
CA GLU A 22 8.16 14.25 6.74
C GLU A 22 9.40 13.47 7.19
N LEU A 23 9.60 12.26 6.64
CA LEU A 23 10.84 11.54 6.83
C LEU A 23 11.92 12.12 5.89
N PRO A 24 13.08 12.54 6.42
CA PRO A 24 14.06 13.27 5.63
C PRO A 24 14.75 12.39 4.58
N ASP A 25 15.12 13.02 3.47
CA ASP A 25 16.00 12.45 2.44
C ASP A 25 17.25 11.83 3.08
N GLY A 26 17.65 10.68 2.56
CA GLY A 26 18.85 9.99 3.03
C GLY A 26 18.76 9.47 4.47
N LEU A 27 17.58 9.40 5.09
CA LEU A 27 17.38 8.65 6.34
C LEU A 27 17.80 7.19 6.16
N LEU A 28 17.47 6.61 5.00
CA LEU A 28 17.66 5.19 4.70
C LEU A 28 18.74 4.89 3.64
N GLN A 29 19.48 5.90 3.16
CA GLN A 29 20.42 5.76 2.02
C GLN A 29 21.49 4.66 2.17
N ASN A 30 21.83 4.25 3.40
CA ASN A 30 22.87 3.25 3.65
C ASN A 30 22.30 1.83 3.87
N HIS A 31 20.99 1.64 3.86
CA HIS A 31 20.34 0.36 4.18
C HIS A 31 19.91 -0.39 2.91
N THR A 32 20.85 -0.59 1.98
CA THR A 32 20.56 -1.21 0.67
C THR A 32 20.19 -2.69 0.76
N LEU A 33 20.46 -3.34 1.91
CA LEU A 33 20.10 -4.73 2.22
C LEU A 33 18.77 -4.85 3.00
N LEU A 34 18.05 -3.75 3.21
CA LEU A 34 16.82 -3.74 3.97
C LEU A 34 15.74 -4.53 3.22
N GLU A 35 15.18 -5.57 3.84
CA GLU A 35 14.13 -6.42 3.30
C GLU A 35 12.75 -6.10 3.91
N ASP A 36 12.71 -5.58 5.14
CA ASP A 36 11.47 -5.23 5.86
C ASP A 36 11.57 -3.81 6.44
N LEU A 37 10.65 -2.93 6.04
CA LEU A 37 10.53 -1.57 6.54
C LEU A 37 9.16 -1.36 7.15
N ARG A 38 9.18 -0.93 8.41
CA ARG A 38 7.99 -0.76 9.24
C ARG A 38 7.91 0.68 9.75
N ILE A 39 6.90 1.44 9.35
CA ILE A 39 6.63 2.82 9.79
C ILE A 39 5.35 2.85 10.62
N PHE A 40 5.44 3.19 11.91
CA PHE A 40 4.35 2.99 12.87
C PHE A 40 4.19 4.17 13.82
N TYR A 41 2.95 4.55 14.16
CA TYR A 41 2.68 5.55 15.21
C TYR A 41 3.33 6.93 14.95
N LEU A 42 3.41 7.37 13.70
CA LEU A 42 3.88 8.72 13.34
C LEU A 42 2.69 9.65 13.09
N GLN A 43 2.10 10.10 14.19
CA GLN A 43 0.82 10.83 14.22
C GLN A 43 0.81 12.19 13.50
N ASN A 44 1.99 12.77 13.22
CA ASN A 44 2.11 14.05 12.51
C ASN A 44 2.67 13.88 11.09
N LEU A 45 2.97 12.65 10.66
CA LEU A 45 3.58 12.38 9.37
C LEU A 45 2.56 12.67 8.27
N GLN A 46 2.84 13.67 7.44
CA GLN A 46 1.98 14.10 6.34
C GLN A 46 2.38 13.46 5.01
N SER A 47 3.68 13.22 4.84
CA SER A 47 4.24 12.60 3.64
C SER A 47 5.49 11.79 3.97
N LEU A 48 5.80 10.84 3.10
CA LEU A 48 7.14 10.29 2.97
C LEU A 48 7.82 11.08 1.83
N SER A 49 9.06 11.56 2.05
CA SER A 49 9.80 12.16 0.94
C SER A 49 9.96 11.16 -0.21
N ASN A 50 9.91 11.66 -1.45
CA ASN A 50 10.18 10.87 -2.65
C ASN A 50 11.51 10.12 -2.61
N LYS A 51 12.50 10.62 -1.86
CA LYS A 51 13.84 10.03 -1.79
C LYS A 51 14.09 9.18 -0.54
N VAL A 52 13.14 9.08 0.39
CA VAL A 52 13.37 8.31 1.62
C VAL A 52 13.48 6.81 1.33
N LEU A 53 12.81 6.35 0.26
CA LEU A 53 12.81 4.95 -0.19
C LEU A 53 13.83 4.70 -1.31
N ASP A 54 14.61 5.72 -1.70
CA ASP A 54 15.65 5.57 -2.72
C ASP A 54 16.69 4.55 -2.24
N ASN A 55 17.06 3.64 -3.14
CA ASN A 55 18.03 2.56 -2.94
C ASN A 55 17.57 1.37 -2.08
N LEU A 56 16.28 1.26 -1.77
CA LEU A 56 15.71 0.10 -1.08
C LEU A 56 15.27 -1.01 -2.06
N SER A 57 16.12 -1.34 -3.03
CA SER A 57 15.79 -2.33 -4.07
C SER A 57 15.67 -3.77 -3.56
N ALA A 58 16.22 -4.08 -2.38
CA ALA A 58 16.08 -5.37 -1.70
C ALA A 58 14.81 -5.48 -0.84
N LEU A 59 14.02 -4.40 -0.72
CA LEU A 59 12.87 -4.36 0.16
C LEU A 59 11.76 -5.30 -0.33
N LYS A 60 11.36 -6.25 0.51
CA LYS A 60 10.30 -7.24 0.26
C LYS A 60 9.01 -6.89 0.98
N SER A 61 9.09 -6.20 2.11
CA SER A 61 7.94 -5.84 2.94
C SER A 61 7.99 -4.36 3.32
N LEU A 62 6.91 -3.65 3.02
CA LEU A 62 6.68 -2.27 3.46
C LEU A 62 5.36 -2.22 4.22
N SER A 63 5.42 -1.81 5.48
CA SER A 63 4.22 -1.57 6.28
C SER A 63 4.20 -0.17 6.88
N ILE A 64 3.08 0.54 6.70
CA ILE A 64 2.83 1.87 7.21
C ILE A 64 1.55 1.82 8.02
N GLN A 65 1.61 2.03 9.34
CA GLN A 65 0.45 1.90 10.21
C GLN A 65 0.34 3.02 11.26
N TRP A 66 -0.90 3.39 11.62
CA TRP A 66 -1.18 4.42 12.64
C TRP A 66 -0.47 5.75 12.33
N CYS A 67 -0.61 6.21 11.09
CA CYS A 67 -0.07 7.48 10.58
C CYS A 67 -1.24 8.36 10.09
N ASP A 68 -2.04 8.85 11.04
CA ASP A 68 -3.35 9.46 10.75
C ASP A 68 -3.28 10.67 9.83
N GLU A 69 -2.20 11.45 9.88
CA GLU A 69 -2.01 12.65 9.08
C GLU A 69 -1.44 12.37 7.68
N LEU A 70 -1.11 11.12 7.33
CA LEU A 70 -0.46 10.77 6.07
C LEU A 70 -1.43 10.97 4.90
N GLU A 71 -1.12 11.89 3.99
CA GLU A 71 -2.03 12.27 2.90
C GLU A 71 -1.77 11.48 1.62
N SER A 72 -0.51 11.11 1.36
CA SER A 72 -0.10 10.37 0.16
C SER A 72 1.18 9.58 0.36
N LEU A 73 1.40 8.58 -0.51
CA LEU A 73 2.65 7.84 -0.63
C LEU A 73 3.55 8.46 -1.72
N PRO A 74 4.88 8.29 -1.65
CA PRO A 74 5.79 8.91 -2.60
C PRO A 74 5.71 8.22 -3.96
N GLU A 75 5.57 8.98 -5.06
CA GLU A 75 5.51 8.39 -6.42
C GLU A 75 6.85 7.74 -6.79
N GLU A 76 7.93 8.52 -6.81
CA GLU A 76 9.24 8.05 -7.28
C GLU A 76 9.85 7.03 -6.30
N GLY A 77 9.62 7.20 -5.00
CA GLY A 77 10.14 6.30 -3.98
C GLY A 77 9.59 4.88 -4.11
N LEU A 78 8.28 4.73 -4.39
CA LEU A 78 7.68 3.40 -4.59
C LEU A 78 8.12 2.75 -5.90
N ARG A 79 8.38 3.54 -6.94
CA ARG A 79 8.78 3.03 -8.26
C ARG A 79 10.09 2.23 -8.21
N ASN A 80 10.95 2.47 -7.22
CA ASN A 80 12.22 1.78 -7.08
C ASN A 80 12.13 0.45 -6.30
N LEU A 81 10.97 0.13 -5.71
CA LEU A 81 10.78 -1.06 -4.86
C LEU A 81 10.43 -2.30 -5.69
N THR A 82 11.32 -2.67 -6.62
CA THR A 82 11.08 -3.75 -7.59
C THR A 82 11.02 -5.15 -6.98
N SER A 83 11.59 -5.34 -5.78
CA SER A 83 11.53 -6.61 -5.03
C SER A 83 10.40 -6.66 -4.00
N LEU A 84 9.54 -5.63 -3.93
CA LEU A 84 8.49 -5.56 -2.92
C LEU A 84 7.45 -6.64 -3.17
N GLU A 85 7.25 -7.52 -2.19
CA GLU A 85 6.28 -8.62 -2.24
C GLU A 85 5.03 -8.32 -1.43
N VAL A 86 5.16 -7.52 -0.36
CA VAL A 86 4.08 -7.18 0.57
C VAL A 86 4.02 -5.67 0.80
N LEU A 87 2.84 -5.09 0.55
CA LEU A 87 2.50 -3.72 0.94
C LEU A 87 1.32 -3.78 1.90
N HIS A 88 1.48 -3.20 3.09
CA HIS A 88 0.42 -3.14 4.10
C HIS A 88 0.27 -1.75 4.69
N ILE A 89 -0.89 -1.14 4.47
CA ILE A 89 -1.21 0.20 4.96
C ILE A 89 -2.40 0.07 5.91
N ALA A 90 -2.26 0.50 7.17
CA ALA A 90 -3.34 0.39 8.14
C ALA A 90 -3.52 1.67 8.95
N ASP A 91 -4.76 2.07 9.22
CA ASP A 91 -5.07 3.18 10.11
C ASP A 91 -4.28 4.46 9.74
N CYS A 92 -4.33 4.82 8.44
CA CYS A 92 -3.80 6.08 7.90
C CYS A 92 -5.00 6.97 7.52
N GLY A 93 -5.56 7.68 8.50
CA GLY A 93 -6.85 8.37 8.40
C GLY A 93 -7.00 9.35 7.23
N ARG A 94 -5.93 10.07 6.86
CA ARG A 94 -5.94 11.06 5.75
C ARG A 94 -5.50 10.53 4.40
N LEU A 95 -5.08 9.28 4.30
CA LEU A 95 -4.61 8.73 3.05
C LEU A 95 -5.79 8.59 2.09
N ASN A 96 -5.77 9.36 1.00
CA ASN A 96 -6.92 9.44 0.10
C ASN A 96 -6.82 8.48 -1.11
N SER A 97 -5.62 8.17 -1.58
CA SER A 97 -5.41 7.40 -2.80
C SER A 97 -3.97 6.88 -2.89
N LEU A 98 -3.77 5.91 -3.78
CA LEU A 98 -2.43 5.45 -4.15
C LEU A 98 -1.83 6.33 -5.26
N PRO A 99 -0.49 6.42 -5.34
CA PRO A 99 0.17 7.13 -6.42
C PRO A 99 0.06 6.37 -7.74
N MET A 100 -0.52 7.00 -8.76
CA MET A 100 -0.76 6.39 -10.07
C MET A 100 0.52 5.82 -10.70
N ASN A 101 1.59 6.62 -10.76
CA ASN A 101 2.85 6.21 -11.40
C ASN A 101 3.77 5.44 -10.45
N GLY A 102 3.61 5.59 -9.14
CA GLY A 102 4.47 4.91 -8.15
C GLY A 102 4.32 3.40 -8.18
N LEU A 103 3.13 2.90 -8.54
CA LEU A 103 2.86 1.45 -8.63
C LEU A 103 3.55 0.78 -9.82
N CYS A 104 4.06 1.52 -10.81
CA CYS A 104 4.65 0.91 -12.02
C CYS A 104 5.92 0.10 -11.76
N GLY A 105 6.60 0.35 -10.63
CA GLY A 105 7.78 -0.39 -10.21
C GLY A 105 7.50 -1.65 -9.40
N LEU A 106 6.27 -1.84 -8.90
CA LEU A 106 5.92 -2.90 -7.94
C LEU A 106 5.58 -4.22 -8.63
N SER A 107 6.42 -4.64 -9.60
CA SER A 107 6.18 -5.82 -10.43
C SER A 107 6.25 -7.15 -9.68
N SER A 108 6.84 -7.16 -8.48
CA SER A 108 6.96 -8.36 -7.63
C SER A 108 5.90 -8.41 -6.52
N LEU A 109 4.99 -7.42 -6.47
CA LEU A 109 4.02 -7.31 -5.38
C LEU A 109 3.01 -8.43 -5.45
N ARG A 110 2.96 -9.28 -4.42
CA ARG A 110 2.07 -10.45 -4.33
C ARG A 110 0.90 -10.21 -3.39
N ARG A 111 1.10 -9.41 -2.33
CA ARG A 111 0.05 -9.12 -1.35
C ARG A 111 -0.05 -7.63 -1.10
N PHE A 112 -1.27 -7.13 -1.23
CA PHE A 112 -1.59 -5.76 -0.89
C PHE A 112 -2.77 -5.72 0.06
N LEU A 113 -2.58 -5.09 1.22
CA LEU A 113 -3.59 -4.90 2.24
C LEU A 113 -3.74 -3.41 2.57
N ILE A 114 -4.97 -2.95 2.59
CA ILE A 114 -5.34 -1.66 3.17
C ILE A 114 -6.43 -1.84 4.22
N GLN A 115 -6.25 -1.26 5.40
CA GLN A 115 -7.17 -1.40 6.53
C GLN A 115 -7.41 -0.06 7.22
N GLY A 116 -8.65 0.25 7.59
CA GLY A 116 -8.95 1.37 8.51
C GLY A 116 -8.55 2.75 8.00
N CYS A 117 -8.38 2.92 6.68
CA CYS A 117 -8.05 4.20 6.06
C CYS A 117 -9.35 4.91 5.68
N ASN A 118 -9.85 5.74 6.60
CA ASN A 118 -11.21 6.29 6.52
C ASN A 118 -11.45 7.23 5.33
N GLN A 119 -10.44 7.98 4.87
CA GLN A 119 -10.55 8.86 3.70
C GLN A 119 -10.10 8.21 2.39
N PHE A 120 -9.70 6.93 2.42
CA PHE A 120 -9.18 6.24 1.26
C PHE A 120 -10.29 5.99 0.23
N ALA A 121 -10.21 6.71 -0.88
CA ALA A 121 -11.26 6.76 -1.89
C ALA A 121 -10.89 6.08 -3.22
N SER A 122 -9.60 5.82 -3.49
CA SER A 122 -9.17 5.28 -4.79
C SER A 122 -7.85 4.50 -4.77
N LEU A 123 -7.86 3.30 -5.34
CA LEU A 123 -6.65 2.52 -5.68
C LEU A 123 -5.95 3.03 -6.95
N THR A 124 -6.60 3.89 -7.75
CA THR A 124 -6.17 4.40 -9.08
C THR A 124 -5.98 3.32 -10.16
N GLU A 125 -5.92 3.74 -11.43
CA GLU A 125 -5.61 2.85 -12.56
C GLU A 125 -4.15 2.35 -12.57
N GLY A 126 -3.30 2.84 -11.66
CA GLY A 126 -1.93 2.35 -11.48
C GLY A 126 -1.87 0.89 -11.07
N VAL A 127 -2.96 0.36 -10.48
CA VAL A 127 -3.13 -1.05 -10.13
C VAL A 127 -2.87 -1.98 -11.30
N ARG A 128 -3.11 -1.55 -12.56
CA ARG A 128 -2.77 -2.32 -13.77
C ARG A 128 -1.33 -2.83 -13.83
N HIS A 129 -0.42 -2.18 -13.09
CA HIS A 129 0.99 -2.53 -13.06
C HIS A 129 1.33 -3.65 -12.05
N LEU A 130 0.41 -4.00 -11.15
CA LEU A 130 0.58 -5.03 -10.12
C LEU A 130 0.33 -6.43 -10.70
N THR A 131 1.05 -6.80 -11.76
CA THR A 131 0.79 -8.01 -12.56
C THR A 131 1.05 -9.32 -11.81
N ALA A 132 1.84 -9.28 -10.73
CA ALA A 132 2.11 -10.43 -9.85
C ALA A 132 1.21 -10.48 -8.61
N LEU A 133 0.22 -9.57 -8.49
CA LEU A 133 -0.64 -9.51 -7.31
C LEU A 133 -1.50 -10.76 -7.21
N GLU A 134 -1.43 -11.44 -6.07
CA GLU A 134 -2.17 -12.67 -5.77
C GLU A 134 -3.25 -12.44 -4.72
N TYR A 135 -3.06 -11.47 -3.83
CA TYR A 135 -3.99 -11.16 -2.74
C TYR A 135 -4.22 -9.66 -2.65
N LEU A 136 -5.50 -9.27 -2.66
CA LEU A 136 -5.95 -7.90 -2.38
C LEU A 136 -6.95 -7.91 -1.23
N GLY A 137 -6.59 -7.28 -0.10
CA GLY A 137 -7.45 -7.15 1.06
C GLY A 137 -7.82 -5.69 1.31
N LEU A 138 -9.11 -5.39 1.35
CA LEU A 138 -9.68 -4.07 1.58
C LEU A 138 -10.58 -4.13 2.83
N TYR A 139 -10.18 -3.47 3.90
CA TYR A 139 -10.84 -3.56 5.20
C TYR A 139 -11.17 -2.17 5.75
N ARG A 140 -12.41 -1.93 6.17
CA ARG A 140 -12.79 -0.69 6.87
C ARG A 140 -12.40 0.58 6.09
N CYS A 141 -12.72 0.62 4.79
CA CYS A 141 -12.48 1.75 3.90
C CYS A 141 -13.81 2.32 3.40
N PRO A 142 -14.53 3.12 4.20
CA PRO A 142 -15.89 3.55 3.89
C PRO A 142 -15.99 4.45 2.66
N GLU A 143 -14.96 5.27 2.38
CA GLU A 143 -14.94 6.20 1.23
C GLU A 143 -14.48 5.53 -0.07
N LEU A 144 -14.04 4.26 -0.03
CA LEU A 144 -13.63 3.54 -1.22
C LEU A 144 -14.86 3.13 -2.03
N ASN A 145 -15.13 3.89 -3.09
CA ASN A 145 -16.40 3.80 -3.81
C ASN A 145 -16.39 2.80 -4.97
N SER A 146 -15.23 2.42 -5.50
CA SER A 146 -15.10 1.44 -6.59
C SER A 146 -13.66 0.98 -6.71
N LEU A 147 -13.46 -0.20 -7.29
CA LEU A 147 -12.15 -0.63 -7.79
C LEU A 147 -11.91 -0.02 -9.18
N PRO A 148 -10.65 0.22 -9.58
CA PRO A 148 -10.31 0.68 -10.93
C PRO A 148 -10.73 -0.35 -11.99
N ASP A 149 -10.96 0.11 -13.22
CA ASP A 149 -11.36 -0.78 -14.32
C ASP A 149 -10.26 -1.79 -14.64
N SER A 150 -9.00 -1.40 -14.43
CA SER A 150 -7.84 -2.29 -14.57
C SER A 150 -7.81 -3.49 -13.63
N ILE A 151 -8.67 -3.57 -12.61
CA ILE A 151 -8.77 -4.77 -11.76
C ILE A 151 -9.06 -6.03 -12.59
N GLN A 152 -9.79 -5.89 -13.69
CA GLN A 152 -10.12 -6.99 -14.60
C GLN A 152 -8.90 -7.58 -15.33
N HIS A 153 -7.76 -6.89 -15.29
CA HIS A 153 -6.51 -7.30 -15.94
C HIS A 153 -5.53 -7.97 -14.98
N LEU A 154 -5.86 -8.05 -13.68
CA LEU A 154 -5.03 -8.72 -12.69
C LEU A 154 -5.21 -10.24 -12.73
N THR A 155 -4.74 -10.85 -13.80
CA THR A 155 -4.91 -12.29 -14.05
C THR A 155 -4.22 -13.20 -13.02
N SER A 156 -3.26 -12.68 -12.25
CA SER A 156 -2.59 -13.40 -11.16
C SER A 156 -3.37 -13.32 -9.83
N LEU A 157 -4.42 -12.49 -9.74
CA LEU A 157 -5.15 -12.26 -8.50
C LEU A 157 -5.97 -13.50 -8.16
N LEU A 158 -5.60 -14.13 -7.03
CA LEU A 158 -6.22 -15.37 -6.58
C LEU A 158 -7.31 -15.11 -5.55
N SER A 159 -7.14 -14.10 -4.70
CA SER A 159 -8.05 -13.78 -3.61
C SER A 159 -8.31 -12.28 -3.49
N LEU A 160 -9.59 -11.92 -3.39
CA LEU A 160 -10.06 -10.57 -3.11
C LEU A 160 -10.96 -10.60 -1.87
N VAL A 161 -10.57 -9.85 -0.84
CA VAL A 161 -11.35 -9.70 0.39
C VAL A 161 -11.79 -8.25 0.52
N ILE A 162 -13.10 -8.05 0.70
CA ILE A 162 -13.74 -6.76 0.95
C ILE A 162 -14.56 -6.90 2.23
N TYR A 163 -14.21 -6.13 3.26
CA TYR A 163 -14.88 -6.22 4.54
C TYR A 163 -15.03 -4.84 5.19
N ASP A 164 -16.22 -4.54 5.68
CA ASP A 164 -16.58 -3.24 6.27
C ASP A 164 -16.29 -2.09 5.30
N CYS A 165 -16.58 -2.31 4.01
CA CYS A 165 -16.42 -1.34 2.93
C CYS A 165 -17.76 -1.14 2.23
N PRO A 166 -18.73 -0.45 2.85
CA PRO A 166 -20.16 -0.50 2.47
C PRO A 166 -20.44 -0.12 1.01
N ASN A 167 -19.67 0.82 0.45
CA ASN A 167 -19.81 1.23 -0.95
C ASN A 167 -19.30 0.16 -1.92
N LEU A 168 -18.21 -0.53 -1.59
CA LEU A 168 -17.69 -1.66 -2.37
C LEU A 168 -18.59 -2.88 -2.24
N GLU A 169 -18.94 -3.27 -1.02
CA GLU A 169 -19.77 -4.46 -0.74
C GLU A 169 -21.06 -4.44 -1.58
N LYS A 170 -21.75 -3.29 -1.61
CA LYS A 170 -22.95 -3.11 -2.43
C LYS A 170 -22.69 -3.18 -3.94
N ARG A 171 -21.56 -2.66 -4.41
CA ARG A 171 -21.23 -2.64 -5.86
C ARG A 171 -20.76 -3.97 -6.39
N TYR A 172 -20.08 -4.74 -5.55
CA TYR A 172 -19.47 -6.01 -5.87
C TYR A 172 -20.23 -7.18 -5.23
N GLU A 173 -21.47 -6.97 -4.76
CA GLU A 173 -22.35 -8.03 -4.26
C GLU A 173 -22.40 -9.19 -5.27
N LYS A 174 -22.14 -10.41 -4.80
CA LYS A 174 -22.07 -11.60 -5.66
C LYS A 174 -23.32 -11.73 -6.53
N GLU A 175 -23.13 -11.79 -7.84
CA GLU A 175 -24.17 -11.96 -8.88
C GLU A 175 -25.22 -10.83 -8.98
N ARG A 176 -25.18 -9.82 -8.10
CA ARG A 176 -26.21 -8.75 -8.01
C ARG A 176 -25.62 -7.35 -8.13
N GLY A 177 -24.39 -7.18 -7.66
CA GLY A 177 -23.63 -5.94 -7.73
C GLY A 177 -23.32 -5.56 -9.17
N LYS A 178 -23.55 -4.30 -9.52
CA LYS A 178 -23.35 -3.78 -10.89
C LYS A 178 -21.91 -3.95 -11.41
N ASP A 179 -20.92 -4.02 -10.50
CA ASP A 179 -19.51 -4.16 -10.84
C ASP A 179 -18.98 -5.60 -10.59
N TRP A 180 -19.83 -6.55 -10.17
CA TRP A 180 -19.48 -7.96 -10.01
C TRP A 180 -18.74 -8.56 -11.22
N PRO A 181 -19.16 -8.30 -12.49
CA PRO A 181 -18.46 -8.85 -13.65
C PRO A 181 -16.98 -8.46 -13.75
N LYS A 182 -16.57 -7.34 -13.13
CA LYS A 182 -15.15 -6.90 -13.14
C LYS A 182 -14.25 -7.80 -12.29
N ILE A 183 -14.80 -8.44 -11.26
CA ILE A 183 -14.04 -9.27 -10.30
C ILE A 183 -14.37 -10.75 -10.42
N ALA A 184 -15.40 -11.14 -11.18
CA ALA A 184 -15.87 -12.52 -11.30
C ALA A 184 -14.82 -13.51 -11.86
N HIS A 185 -13.70 -13.03 -12.40
CA HIS A 185 -12.56 -13.84 -12.84
C HIS A 185 -11.67 -14.31 -11.69
N ILE A 186 -11.79 -13.70 -10.50
CA ILE A 186 -10.98 -14.00 -9.31
C ILE A 186 -11.50 -15.30 -8.67
N PRO A 187 -10.65 -16.30 -8.41
CA PRO A 187 -11.06 -17.60 -7.87
C PRO A 187 -11.72 -17.53 -6.49
N ASP A 188 -11.16 -16.73 -5.59
CA ASP A 188 -11.59 -16.62 -4.20
C ASP A 188 -12.03 -15.18 -3.89
N ILE A 189 -13.31 -15.00 -3.55
CA ILE A 189 -13.90 -13.68 -3.32
C ILE A 189 -14.71 -13.74 -2.02
N GLU A 190 -14.27 -12.96 -1.04
CA GLU A 190 -14.97 -12.77 0.23
C GLU A 190 -15.47 -11.32 0.33
N ILE A 191 -16.79 -11.14 0.40
CA ILE A 191 -17.45 -9.84 0.55
C ILE A 191 -18.51 -10.00 1.64
N ASN A 192 -18.40 -9.19 2.71
CA ASN A 192 -19.37 -9.15 3.81
C ASN A 192 -20.57 -8.25 3.50
#